data_AF-A0A7S1ZAV6-F1
#
_entry.id   AF-A0A7S1ZAV6-F1
#
_cell.length_a   1.000
_cell.length_b   1.000
_cell.length_c   1.000
_cell.angle_alpha   90.00
_cell.angle_beta   90.00
_cell.angle_gamma   90.00
#
_symmetry.space_group_name_H-M   'P 1'
#
loop_
_entity.id
_entity.type
_entity.pdbx_description
1 polymer ?
#
loop_
_entity_poly.entity_id
_entity_poly.type
_entity_poly.pdbx_seq_one_letter_code
_entity_poly.pdbx_strand_id
1 'polypeptide(L)'
;KKLRSALVDFENCWCEAWHRSFSVTLESVSSTLLVSDKVNGRIFVNFDPNILVLVKEAKYLSRLGLLVPNNIKLILVREKCFQKSRALLASFIDAYEDVKGSR
;
A
#
# COMPACT_ATOMS: atom_id res chain seq x y z
N LYS A 1 -16.31 32.43 -12.22
CA LYS A 1 -16.21 31.41 -13.30
C LYS A 1 -14.84 30.72 -13.35
N LYS A 2 -13.70 31.45 -13.31
CA LYS A 2 -12.35 30.86 -13.40
C LYS A 2 -12.00 29.89 -12.26
N LEU A 3 -12.35 30.23 -11.00
CA LEU A 3 -12.08 29.35 -9.84
C LEU A 3 -12.78 27.99 -9.94
N ARG A 4 -14.05 27.96 -10.37
CA ARG A 4 -14.80 26.71 -10.55
C ARG A 4 -14.12 25.79 -11.57
N SER A 5 -13.66 26.35 -12.69
CA SER A 5 -12.92 25.57 -13.70
C SER A 5 -11.64 24.99 -13.10
N ALA A 6 -10.84 25.83 -12.44
CA ALA A 6 -9.59 25.41 -11.83
C ALA A 6 -9.78 24.32 -10.75
N LEU A 7 -10.87 24.37 -9.97
CA LEU A 7 -11.18 23.33 -8.98
C LEU A 7 -11.55 22.00 -9.65
N VAL A 8 -12.37 22.03 -10.70
CA VAL A 8 -12.73 20.82 -11.45
C VAL A 8 -11.49 20.22 -12.13
N ASP A 9 -10.64 21.06 -12.73
CA ASP A 9 -9.40 20.61 -13.36
C ASP A 9 -8.44 19.99 -12.33
N PHE A 10 -8.35 20.58 -11.14
CA PHE A 10 -7.58 20.02 -10.03
C PHE A 10 -8.14 18.66 -9.58
N GLU A 11 -9.44 18.54 -9.39
CA GLU A 11 -10.10 17.28 -8.99
C GLU A 11 -9.86 16.18 -10.01
N ASN A 12 -9.96 16.48 -11.30
CA ASN A 12 -9.68 15.53 -12.38
C ASN A 12 -8.22 15.08 -12.37
N CYS A 13 -7.27 16.03 -12.30
CA CYS A 13 -5.84 15.71 -12.21
C CYS A 13 -5.52 14.86 -10.98
N TRP A 14 -6.12 15.17 -9.84
CA TRP A 14 -5.94 14.41 -8.60
C TRP A 14 -6.51 12.99 -8.73
N CYS A 15 -7.71 12.84 -9.29
CA CYS A 15 -8.33 11.53 -9.52
C CYS A 15 -7.50 10.66 -10.45
N GLU A 16 -6.95 11.22 -11.53
CA GLU A 16 -6.07 10.50 -12.45
C GLU A 16 -4.76 10.07 -11.78
N ALA A 17 -4.12 10.97 -11.03
CA ALA A 17 -2.91 10.66 -10.29
C ALA A 17 -3.16 9.53 -9.28
N TRP A 18 -4.27 9.60 -8.56
CA TRP A 18 -4.69 8.57 -7.61
C TRP A 18 -4.87 7.21 -8.29
N HIS A 19 -5.53 7.15 -9.46
CA HIS A 19 -5.67 5.92 -10.24
C HIS A 19 -4.30 5.33 -10.66
N ARG A 20 -3.34 6.18 -11.04
CA ARG A 20 -1.98 5.72 -11.41
C ARG A 20 -1.23 5.16 -10.21
N SER A 21 -1.25 5.86 -9.07
CA SER A 21 -0.65 5.39 -7.83
C SER A 21 -1.20 4.03 -7.42
N PHE A 22 -2.49 3.80 -7.62
CA PHE A 22 -3.12 2.53 -7.33
C PHE A 22 -2.55 1.37 -8.18
N SER A 23 -2.37 1.56 -9.49
CA SER A 23 -1.78 0.52 -10.37
C SER A 23 -0.36 0.15 -9.92
N VAL A 24 0.47 1.15 -9.61
CA VAL A 24 1.84 0.93 -9.11
C VAL A 24 1.83 0.15 -7.79
N THR A 25 0.92 0.49 -6.88
CA THR A 25 0.83 -0.21 -5.61
C THR A 25 0.30 -1.64 -5.74
N LEU A 26 -0.59 -1.93 -6.70
CA LEU A 26 -0.99 -3.31 -7.01
C LEU A 26 0.19 -4.18 -7.46
N GLU A 27 1.08 -3.63 -8.29
CA GLU A 27 2.32 -4.30 -8.70
C GLU A 27 3.24 -4.54 -7.50
N SER A 28 3.34 -3.55 -6.60
CA SER A 28 4.09 -3.68 -5.34
C SER A 28 3.52 -4.77 -4.42
N VAL A 29 2.19 -4.90 -4.31
CA VAL A 29 1.54 -5.99 -3.54
C VAL A 29 1.87 -7.37 -4.10
N SER A 30 2.06 -7.47 -5.42
CA SER A 30 2.41 -8.73 -6.09
C SER A 30 3.92 -9.01 -6.08
N SER A 31 4.72 -8.07 -5.58
CA SER A 31 6.17 -8.20 -5.52
C SER A 31 6.63 -9.08 -4.36
N THR A 32 7.88 -9.56 -4.43
CA THR A 32 8.46 -10.38 -3.36
C THR A 32 8.50 -9.60 -2.04
N LEU A 33 7.85 -10.15 -1.01
CA LEU A 33 7.73 -9.52 0.32
C LEU A 33 9.00 -9.65 1.16
N LEU A 34 9.86 -10.63 0.90
CA LEU A 34 11.13 -10.81 1.62
C LEU A 34 12.28 -10.45 0.70
N VAL A 35 13.09 -9.48 1.09
CA VAL A 35 14.24 -9.02 0.32
C VAL A 35 15.48 -9.10 1.20
N SER A 36 16.50 -9.80 0.72
CA SER A 36 17.82 -9.80 1.36
C SER A 36 18.63 -8.63 0.84
N ASP A 37 19.23 -7.88 1.75
CA ASP A 37 20.31 -6.97 1.40
C ASP A 37 21.54 -7.80 0.98
N LYS A 38 22.12 -7.43 -0.16
CA LYS A 38 23.27 -8.12 -0.75
C LYS A 38 24.58 -7.84 0.00
N VAL A 39 24.64 -6.77 0.80
CA VAL A 39 25.87 -6.33 1.47
C VAL A 39 26.02 -6.99 2.84
N ASN A 40 24.96 -6.99 3.66
CA ASN A 40 25.00 -7.52 5.03
C ASN A 40 24.20 -8.83 5.21
N GLY A 41 23.47 -9.28 4.18
CA GLY A 41 22.65 -10.50 4.24
C GLY A 41 21.50 -10.43 5.24
N ARG A 42 21.05 -9.23 5.61
CA ARG A 42 19.86 -9.01 6.44
C ARG A 42 18.61 -9.09 5.58
N ILE A 43 17.57 -9.69 6.12
CA ILE A 43 16.28 -9.86 5.43
C ILE A 43 15.34 -8.75 5.89
N PHE A 44 14.67 -8.10 4.95
CA PHE A 44 13.67 -7.06 5.20
C PHE A 44 12.33 -7.45 4.60
N VAL A 45 11.25 -6.97 5.23
CA VAL A 45 9.91 -7.05 4.63
C VAL A 45 9.74 -5.88 3.66
N ASN A 46 9.67 -6.18 2.36
CA ASN A 46 9.26 -5.25 1.31
C ASN A 46 7.75 -5.04 1.35
N PHE A 47 7.29 -4.22 2.30
CA PHE A 47 5.88 -3.84 2.43
C PHE A 47 5.73 -2.35 2.13
N ASP A 48 5.12 -2.02 1.00
CA ASP A 48 4.92 -0.62 0.61
C ASP A 48 3.87 0.06 1.53
N PRO A 49 4.26 1.09 2.31
CA PRO A 49 3.33 1.81 3.18
C PRO A 49 2.20 2.51 2.41
N ASN A 50 2.40 2.79 1.11
CA ASN A 50 1.38 3.41 0.25
C ASN A 50 0.11 2.56 0.13
N ILE A 51 0.19 1.23 0.32
CA ILE A 51 -0.98 0.34 0.34
C ILE A 51 -1.99 0.81 1.41
N LEU A 52 -1.50 1.18 2.60
CA LEU A 52 -2.37 1.62 3.70
C LEU A 52 -2.96 3.00 3.46
N VAL A 53 -2.21 3.89 2.77
CA VAL A 53 -2.69 5.22 2.38
C VAL A 53 -3.81 5.09 1.37
N LEU A 54 -3.61 4.30 0.31
CA LEU A 54 -4.62 4.04 -0.73
C LEU A 54 -5.89 3.41 -0.16
N VAL A 55 -5.76 2.48 0.80
CA VAL A 55 -6.91 1.90 1.52
C VAL A 55 -7.70 2.97 2.27
N LYS A 56 -7.02 3.93 2.92
CA LYS A 56 -7.70 5.03 3.60
C LYS A 56 -8.39 5.98 2.61
N GLU A 57 -7.71 6.38 1.55
CA GLU A 57 -8.26 7.26 0.51
C GLU A 57 -9.49 6.63 -0.15
N ALA A 58 -9.42 5.36 -0.53
CA ALA A 58 -10.53 4.63 -1.11
C ALA A 58 -11.77 4.57 -0.19
N LYS A 59 -11.57 4.45 1.14
CA LYS A 59 -12.68 4.53 2.11
C LYS A 59 -13.31 5.93 2.13
N TYR A 60 -12.50 6.98 2.07
CA TYR A 60 -13.02 8.35 2.02
C TYR A 60 -13.78 8.62 0.72
N LEU A 61 -13.22 8.22 -0.42
CA LEU A 61 -13.88 8.35 -1.73
C LEU A 61 -15.21 7.60 -1.75
N SER A 62 -15.26 6.38 -1.21
CA SER A 62 -16.49 5.62 -1.08
C SER A 62 -17.52 6.30 -0.18
N ARG A 63 -17.10 6.96 0.90
CA ARG A 63 -17.98 7.73 1.80
C ARG A 63 -18.50 9.01 1.17
N LEU A 64 -17.74 9.61 0.24
CA LEU A 64 -18.14 10.76 -0.55
C LEU A 64 -19.10 10.39 -1.70
N GLY A 65 -19.42 9.10 -1.88
CA GLY A 65 -20.28 8.63 -2.96
C GLY A 65 -19.59 8.57 -4.32
N LEU A 66 -18.26 8.66 -4.35
CA LEU A 66 -17.48 8.56 -5.59
C LEU A 66 -17.27 7.10 -5.98
N LEU A 67 -17.21 6.84 -7.29
CA LEU A 67 -17.02 5.50 -7.81
C LEU A 67 -15.60 5.01 -7.51
N VAL A 68 -15.52 3.96 -6.69
CA VAL A 68 -14.25 3.27 -6.40
C VAL A 68 -14.16 2.00 -7.26
N PRO A 69 -13.06 1.82 -8.03
CA PRO A 69 -12.78 0.61 -8.79
C PRO A 69 -12.96 -0.70 -7.99
N ASN A 70 -13.44 -1.76 -8.65
CA ASN A 70 -13.77 -3.02 -7.96
C ASN A 70 -12.56 -3.77 -7.37
N ASN A 71 -11.40 -3.69 -8.04
CA ASN A 71 -10.13 -4.21 -7.54
C ASN A 71 -9.71 -3.57 -6.20
N ILE A 72 -10.05 -2.30 -5.98
CA ILE A 72 -9.79 -1.60 -4.72
C ILE A 72 -10.70 -2.14 -3.60
N LYS A 73 -11.97 -2.41 -3.91
CA LYS A 73 -12.91 -2.98 -2.92
C LYS A 73 -12.40 -4.30 -2.36
N LEU A 74 -11.75 -5.12 -3.18
CA LEU A 74 -11.14 -6.37 -2.73
C LEU A 74 -9.99 -6.12 -1.73
N ILE A 75 -9.15 -5.12 -1.99
CA ILE A 75 -8.06 -4.72 -1.09
C ILE A 75 -8.60 -4.12 0.21
N LEU A 76 -9.68 -3.33 0.15
CA LEU A 76 -10.35 -2.79 1.34
C LEU A 76 -10.82 -3.90 2.29
N VAL A 77 -11.40 -4.97 1.75
CA VAL A 77 -11.82 -6.15 2.53
C VAL A 77 -10.60 -6.87 3.14
N ARG A 78 -9.47 -6.89 2.43
CA ARG A 78 -8.22 -7.55 2.86
C ARG A 78 -7.31 -6.71 3.74
N GLU A 79 -7.66 -5.46 4.07
CA GLU A 79 -6.83 -4.56 4.89
C GLU A 79 -6.32 -5.23 6.18
N LYS A 80 -7.22 -5.89 6.94
CA LYS A 80 -6.84 -6.59 8.18
C LYS A 80 -5.89 -7.75 7.93
N CYS A 81 -6.00 -8.42 6.78
CA CYS A 81 -5.08 -9.49 6.39
C CYS A 81 -3.69 -8.92 6.13
N PHE A 82 -3.59 -7.82 5.38
CA PHE A 82 -2.32 -7.15 5.12
C PHE A 82 -1.61 -6.68 6.39
N GLN A 83 -2.35 -6.09 7.33
CA GLN A 83 -1.79 -5.66 8.62
C GLN A 83 -1.26 -6.85 9.43
N LYS A 84 -2.00 -7.96 9.47
CA LYS A 84 -1.57 -9.19 10.15
C LYS A 84 -0.34 -9.81 9.49
N SER A 85 -0.35 -9.94 8.17
CA SER A 85 0.78 -10.51 7.40
C SER A 85 2.03 -9.69 7.61
N ARG A 86 1.94 -8.35 7.60
CA ARG A 86 3.08 -7.47 7.87
C ARG A 86 3.63 -7.68 9.29
N ALA A 87 2.76 -7.69 10.30
CA ALA A 87 3.18 -7.87 11.69
C ALA A 87 3.82 -9.24 11.92
N LEU A 88 3.24 -10.29 11.31
CA LEU A 88 3.75 -11.65 11.40
C LEU A 88 5.13 -11.78 10.76
N LEU A 89 5.30 -11.28 9.53
CA LEU A 89 6.59 -11.31 8.83
C LEU A 89 7.67 -10.50 9.56
N ALA A 90 7.32 -9.35 10.13
CA ALA A 90 8.24 -8.57 10.95
C ALA A 90 8.71 -9.37 12.18
N SER A 91 7.77 -9.94 12.94
CA SER A 91 8.11 -10.77 14.11
C SER A 91 8.95 -12.00 13.75
N PHE A 92 8.70 -12.62 12.59
CA PHE A 92 9.51 -13.75 12.12
C PHE A 92 10.93 -13.34 11.77
N ILE A 93 11.13 -12.17 11.15
CA ILE A 93 12.47 -11.65 10.84
C ILE A 93 13.21 -11.30 12.13
N ASP A 94 12.54 -10.67 13.09
CA ASP A 94 13.14 -10.34 14.38
C ASP A 94 13.63 -11.62 15.09
N ALA A 95 12.78 -12.65 15.16
CA ALA A 95 13.15 -13.94 15.74
C ALA A 95 14.29 -14.63 14.96
N TYR A 96 14.33 -14.49 13.64
CA TYR A 96 15.41 -15.03 12.81
C TYR A 96 16.74 -14.33 13.07
N GLU A 97 16.76 -13.00 13.15
CA GLU A 97 17.96 -12.22 13.45
C GLU A 97 18.47 -12.50 14.87
N ASP A 98 17.58 -12.70 15.85
CA ASP A 98 17.96 -13.12 17.22
C ASP A 98 18.68 -14.48 17.23
N VAL A 99 18.15 -15.47 16.51
CA VAL A 99 18.76 -16.81 16.39
C VAL A 99 20.08 -16.75 15.63
N LYS A 100 20.16 -15.95 14.56
CA LYS A 100 21.37 -15.76 13.77
C LYS A 100 22.46 -15.03 14.56
N GLY A 101 22.11 -14.06 15.39
CA GLY A 101 23.04 -13.33 16.27
C GLY A 101 23.47 -14.10 17.52
N SER A 102 22.73 -15.16 17.88
CA SER A 102 23.06 -16.07 19.00
C SER A 102 24.04 -17.20 18.62
N ARG A 103 24.49 -17.26 17.37
CA ARG A 103 25.53 -18.17 16.86
C ARG A 103 26.74 -17.39 16.41
#